data_AF-A0AAW9ITE6-F1
#
_entry.id   AF-A0AAW9ITE6-F1
#
_cell.length_a   1.000
_cell.length_b   1.000
_cell.length_c   1.000
_cell.angle_alpha   90.00
_cell.angle_beta   90.00
_cell.angle_gamma   90.00
#
_symmetry.space_group_name_H-M   'P 1'
#
loop_
_entity.id
_entity.type
_entity.pdbx_description
1 polymer ?
#
loop_
_entity_poly.entity_id
_entity_poly.type
_entity_poly.pdbx_seq_one_letter_code
_entity_poly.pdbx_strand_id
1 'polypeptide(L)'
;PGLTYKEDIETGSKAALRGGYTGVCLMANTQPICSTKEVLEKVRGREKELNLIDLHQCVSVTKGFDGKDITHLDEFSTDNKLKAISDDGVGVMDSEIMYKAMLKAKENGWVIMSHAEDHSFSDID
;
A
#
# COMPACT_ATOMS: atom_id res chain seq x y z
N PRO A 1 -9.03 -3.66 3.77
CA PRO A 1 -10.41 -3.25 3.39
C PRO A 1 -11.03 -4.17 2.33
N GLY A 2 -12.33 -4.44 2.41
CA GLY A 2 -13.16 -5.05 1.34
C GLY A 2 -13.12 -6.56 1.12
N LEU A 3 -12.07 -7.26 1.56
CA LEU A 3 -11.98 -8.72 1.48
C LEU A 3 -12.07 -9.36 2.88
N THR A 4 -13.01 -8.86 3.70
CA THR A 4 -13.10 -9.18 5.14
C THR A 4 -13.48 -10.64 5.43
N TYR A 5 -13.93 -11.39 4.42
CA TYR A 5 -14.12 -12.84 4.55
C TYR A 5 -12.79 -13.62 4.61
N LYS A 6 -11.69 -13.03 4.12
CA LYS A 6 -10.34 -13.61 4.23
C LYS A 6 -9.69 -13.23 5.55
N GLU A 7 -9.66 -11.92 5.83
CA GLU A 7 -9.09 -11.32 7.03
C GLU A 7 -9.61 -9.86 7.13
N ASP A 8 -9.73 -9.34 8.34
CA ASP A 8 -10.03 -7.92 8.59
C ASP A 8 -8.98 -7.24 9.48
N ILE A 9 -9.10 -5.92 9.66
CA ILE A 9 -8.12 -5.14 10.42
C ILE A 9 -8.05 -5.61 11.88
N GLU A 10 -9.17 -6.03 12.47
CA GLU A 10 -9.21 -6.41 13.88
C GLU A 10 -8.58 -7.80 14.11
N THR A 11 -9.02 -8.77 13.32
CA THR A 11 -8.52 -10.15 13.34
C THR A 11 -7.04 -10.21 12.99
N GLY A 12 -6.61 -9.53 11.92
CA GLY A 12 -5.19 -9.41 11.56
C GLY A 12 -4.36 -8.70 12.62
N SER A 13 -4.88 -7.62 13.25
CA SER A 13 -4.17 -6.95 14.35
C SER A 13 -3.99 -7.85 15.57
N LYS A 14 -5.03 -8.62 15.94
CA LYS A 14 -4.94 -9.60 17.03
C LYS A 14 -3.94 -10.70 16.72
N ALA A 15 -3.89 -11.16 15.47
CA ALA A 15 -2.93 -12.17 15.02
C ALA A 15 -1.49 -11.63 15.12
N ALA A 16 -1.23 -10.43 14.60
CA ALA A 16 0.06 -9.76 14.69
C ALA A 16 0.50 -9.54 16.15
N LEU A 17 -0.41 -9.04 17.00
CA LEU A 17 -0.15 -8.83 18.42
C LEU A 17 0.22 -10.14 19.13
N ARG A 18 -0.53 -11.23 18.85
CA ARG A 18 -0.22 -12.56 19.38
C ARG A 18 1.13 -13.09 18.89
N GLY A 19 1.55 -12.71 17.69
CA GLY A 19 2.88 -12.98 17.13
C GLY A 19 4.00 -12.12 17.73
N GLY A 20 3.67 -11.11 18.55
CA GLY A 20 4.65 -10.21 19.17
C GLY A 20 4.98 -8.97 18.33
N TYR A 21 4.24 -8.71 17.26
CA TYR A 21 4.39 -7.49 16.46
C TYR A 21 3.60 -6.34 17.06
N THR A 22 4.22 -5.17 17.17
CA THR A 22 3.58 -3.93 17.65
C THR A 22 3.20 -2.98 16.51
N GLY A 23 3.65 -3.26 15.29
CA GLY A 23 3.28 -2.52 14.09
C GLY A 23 3.46 -3.33 12.83
N VAL A 24 2.61 -3.07 11.83
CA VAL A 24 2.61 -3.80 10.54
C VAL A 24 2.43 -2.85 9.37
N CYS A 25 3.01 -3.19 8.22
CA CYS A 25 2.78 -2.51 6.95
C CYS A 25 1.67 -3.23 6.18
N LEU A 26 0.56 -2.53 5.92
CA LEU A 26 -0.55 -3.08 5.13
C LEU A 26 -0.31 -2.80 3.65
N MET A 27 -0.48 -3.81 2.80
CA MET A 27 -0.33 -3.65 1.34
C MET A 27 -1.53 -2.90 0.73
N ALA A 28 -1.34 -2.35 -0.47
CA ALA A 28 -2.32 -1.47 -1.12
C ALA A 28 -3.44 -2.22 -1.86
N ASN A 29 -3.30 -3.53 -2.06
CA ASN A 29 -4.17 -4.44 -2.82
C ASN A 29 -5.50 -4.81 -2.13
N THR A 30 -6.11 -3.85 -1.44
CA THR A 30 -7.43 -4.00 -0.83
C THR A 30 -8.55 -3.71 -1.82
N GLN A 31 -9.81 -3.86 -1.39
CA GLN A 31 -10.97 -3.44 -2.17
C GLN A 31 -11.79 -2.37 -1.39
N PRO A 32 -11.89 -1.13 -1.85
CA PRO A 32 -11.12 -0.52 -2.95
C PRO A 32 -9.61 -0.55 -2.70
N ILE A 33 -8.82 -0.43 -3.78
CA ILE A 33 -7.35 -0.30 -3.72
C ILE A 33 -7.02 0.96 -2.94
N CYS A 34 -5.99 0.91 -2.10
CA CYS A 34 -5.53 2.07 -1.35
C CYS A 34 -4.77 3.05 -2.25
N SER A 35 -5.51 3.75 -3.12
CA SER A 35 -5.00 4.77 -4.05
C SER A 35 -5.53 6.17 -3.76
N THR A 36 -6.35 6.36 -2.73
CA THR A 36 -6.94 7.66 -2.39
C THR A 36 -6.83 7.94 -0.90
N LYS A 37 -6.85 9.23 -0.53
CA LYS A 37 -6.87 9.64 0.88
C LYS A 37 -8.07 9.08 1.63
N GLU A 38 -9.23 8.97 0.98
CA GLU A 38 -10.43 8.44 1.62
C GLU A 38 -10.21 7.00 2.12
N VAL A 39 -9.60 6.15 1.30
CA VAL A 39 -9.31 4.75 1.68
C VAL A 39 -8.26 4.70 2.78
N LEU A 40 -7.20 5.50 2.66
CA LEU A 40 -6.14 5.60 3.67
C LEU A 40 -6.70 6.04 5.03
N GLU A 41 -7.55 7.07 5.06
CA GLU A 41 -8.15 7.58 6.30
C GLU A 41 -9.17 6.62 6.91
N LYS A 42 -9.87 5.80 6.10
CA LYS A 42 -10.70 4.71 6.64
C LYS A 42 -9.87 3.70 7.43
N VAL A 43 -8.69 3.34 6.93
CA VAL A 43 -7.78 2.41 7.63
C VAL A 43 -7.25 3.05 8.91
N ARG A 44 -6.78 4.30 8.85
CA ARG A 44 -6.30 5.05 10.03
C ARG A 44 -7.38 5.31 11.07
N GLY A 45 -8.63 5.51 10.63
CA GLY A 45 -9.78 5.59 11.53
C GLY A 45 -9.95 4.28 12.29
N ARG A 46 -9.94 3.16 11.58
CA ARG A 46 -10.07 1.83 12.19
C ARG A 46 -8.90 1.47 13.10
N GLU A 47 -7.68 1.85 12.73
CA GLU A 47 -6.48 1.74 13.58
C GLU A 47 -6.72 2.41 14.94
N LYS A 48 -7.15 3.67 14.94
CA LYS A 48 -7.40 4.45 16.16
C LYS A 48 -8.53 3.86 17.01
N GLU A 49 -9.59 3.36 16.38
CA GLU A 49 -10.71 2.72 17.09
C GLU A 49 -10.28 1.44 17.81
N LEU A 50 -9.47 0.62 17.15
CA LEU A 50 -9.02 -0.66 17.69
C LEU A 50 -7.91 -0.47 18.73
N ASN A 51 -6.96 0.44 18.45
CA ASN A 51 -5.84 0.78 19.32
C ASN A 51 -5.07 -0.46 19.82
N LEU A 52 -4.76 -1.38 18.90
CA LEU A 52 -4.08 -2.65 19.21
C LEU A 52 -2.60 -2.63 18.84
N ILE A 53 -2.28 -2.17 17.64
CA ILE A 53 -0.94 -2.07 17.04
C ILE A 53 -0.89 -0.89 16.07
N ASP A 54 0.31 -0.45 15.69
CA ASP A 54 0.49 0.57 14.66
C ASP A 54 0.24 0.00 13.25
N LEU A 55 -0.59 0.67 12.45
CA LEU A 55 -0.92 0.26 11.08
C LEU A 55 -0.33 1.25 10.06
N HIS A 56 0.74 0.83 9.39
CA HIS A 56 1.37 1.59 8.33
C HIS A 56 0.80 1.19 6.97
N GLN A 57 -0.32 1.80 6.59
CA GLN A 57 -0.96 1.54 5.29
C GLN A 57 -0.10 2.07 4.13
N CYS A 58 0.29 1.18 3.21
CA CYS A 58 0.93 1.55 1.95
C CYS A 58 -0.11 2.09 0.96
N VAL A 59 0.33 3.00 0.10
CA VAL A 59 -0.48 3.51 -1.04
C VAL A 59 -0.01 2.84 -2.33
N SER A 60 -0.91 2.60 -3.28
CA SER A 60 -0.54 1.98 -4.56
C SER A 60 0.41 2.87 -5.37
N VAL A 61 1.41 2.28 -6.02
CA VAL A 61 2.37 3.01 -6.87
C VAL A 61 1.65 3.75 -8.00
N THR A 62 0.77 3.06 -8.73
CA THR A 62 -0.09 3.68 -9.74
C THR A 62 -1.54 3.70 -9.29
N LYS A 63 -2.34 4.61 -9.86
CA LYS A 63 -3.71 4.86 -9.46
C LYS A 63 -4.57 3.65 -9.79
N GLY A 64 -5.13 3.02 -8.76
CA GLY A 64 -5.96 1.83 -8.92
C GLY A 64 -5.22 0.68 -9.64
N PHE A 65 -3.90 0.62 -9.53
CA PHE A 65 -3.06 -0.39 -10.20
C PHE A 65 -3.19 -0.42 -11.74
N ASP A 66 -3.40 0.74 -12.37
CA ASP A 66 -3.50 0.87 -13.82
C ASP A 66 -2.17 0.73 -14.60
N GLY A 67 -1.03 0.65 -13.90
CA GLY A 67 0.32 0.63 -14.48
C GLY A 67 0.77 1.93 -15.14
N LYS A 68 0.02 3.04 -15.03
CA LYS A 68 0.21 4.23 -15.88
C LYS A 68 0.18 5.56 -15.12
N ASP A 69 -0.83 5.80 -14.29
CA ASP A 69 -1.03 7.09 -13.64
C ASP A 69 -0.42 7.12 -12.24
N ILE A 70 0.50 8.06 -12.00
CA ILE A 70 1.12 8.28 -10.68
C ILE A 70 0.76 9.67 -10.11
N THR A 71 -0.20 10.38 -10.72
CA THR A 71 -0.57 11.74 -10.31
C THR A 71 -1.30 11.75 -8.97
N HIS A 72 -2.01 10.67 -8.60
CA HIS A 72 -2.65 10.54 -7.28
C HIS A 72 -1.65 10.62 -6.13
N LEU A 73 -0.39 10.22 -6.35
CA LEU A 73 0.66 10.30 -5.33
C LEU A 73 0.87 11.73 -4.82
N ASP A 74 0.62 12.74 -5.65
CA ASP A 74 0.78 14.15 -5.27
C ASP A 74 -0.19 14.58 -4.17
N GLU A 75 -1.33 13.89 -4.04
CA GLU A 75 -2.25 14.14 -2.94
C GLU A 75 -1.60 13.82 -1.60
N PHE A 76 -0.69 12.84 -1.54
CA PHE A 76 -0.11 12.34 -0.29
C PHE A 76 1.19 13.06 0.11
N SER A 77 1.75 13.94 -0.73
CA SER A 77 3.04 14.58 -0.47
C SER A 77 3.12 15.38 0.84
N THR A 78 1.97 15.84 1.35
CA THR A 78 1.87 16.56 2.65
C THR A 78 1.61 15.64 3.84
N ASP A 79 1.47 14.34 3.61
CA ASP A 79 1.19 13.34 4.62
C ASP A 79 2.48 12.77 5.24
N ASN A 80 2.86 13.30 6.40
CA ASN A 80 4.06 12.88 7.11
C ASN A 80 3.98 11.47 7.73
N LYS A 81 2.79 10.87 7.79
CA LYS A 81 2.57 9.52 8.31
C LYS A 81 2.71 8.45 7.23
N LEU A 82 2.53 8.79 5.96
CA LEU A 82 2.78 7.86 4.87
C LEU A 82 4.28 7.56 4.78
N LYS A 83 4.64 6.27 4.80
CA LYS A 83 6.04 5.82 4.77
C LYS A 83 6.41 5.02 3.52
N ALA A 84 5.43 4.39 2.88
CA ALA A 84 5.69 3.50 1.77
C ALA A 84 4.58 3.51 0.72
N ILE A 85 4.99 3.30 -0.53
CA ILE A 85 4.12 2.97 -1.65
C ILE A 85 4.47 1.57 -2.15
N SER A 86 3.48 0.86 -2.71
CA SER A 86 3.65 -0.53 -3.13
C SER A 86 2.91 -0.84 -4.44
N ASP A 87 3.49 -1.69 -5.27
CA ASP A 87 2.86 -2.28 -6.47
C ASP A 87 2.35 -3.72 -6.21
N ASP A 88 2.41 -4.19 -4.96
CA ASP A 88 2.01 -5.55 -4.61
C ASP A 88 0.60 -5.90 -5.12
N GLY A 89 0.51 -6.99 -5.87
CA GLY A 89 -0.69 -7.48 -6.54
C GLY A 89 -0.76 -7.17 -8.04
N VAL A 90 -0.19 -6.05 -8.51
CA VAL A 90 -0.12 -5.71 -9.95
C VAL A 90 1.16 -4.91 -10.23
N GLY A 91 2.16 -5.56 -10.83
CA GLY A 91 3.45 -4.96 -11.12
C GLY A 91 3.39 -3.78 -12.09
N VAL A 92 4.32 -2.83 -11.92
CA VAL A 92 4.49 -1.71 -12.86
C VAL A 92 5.50 -2.10 -13.94
N MET A 93 4.98 -2.55 -15.09
CA MET A 93 5.80 -3.03 -16.21
C MET A 93 6.53 -1.92 -16.97
N ASP A 94 5.98 -0.70 -16.96
CA ASP A 94 6.61 0.44 -17.63
C ASP A 94 7.74 1.00 -16.76
N SER A 95 8.97 0.84 -17.24
CA SER A 95 10.18 1.30 -16.55
C SER A 95 10.22 2.81 -16.36
N GLU A 96 9.64 3.60 -17.27
CA GLU A 96 9.57 5.05 -17.14
C GLU A 96 8.60 5.45 -16.01
N ILE A 97 7.47 4.75 -15.90
CA ILE A 97 6.49 4.98 -14.83
C ILE A 97 7.08 4.64 -13.46
N MET A 98 7.70 3.47 -13.32
CA MET A 98 8.36 3.07 -12.08
C MET A 98 9.50 4.03 -11.71
N TYR A 99 10.31 4.46 -12.68
CA TYR A 99 11.36 5.46 -12.44
C TYR A 99 10.79 6.80 -11.95
N LYS A 100 9.71 7.31 -12.55
CA LYS A 100 9.04 8.53 -12.09
C LYS A 100 8.44 8.36 -10.70
N ALA A 101 7.89 7.19 -10.37
CA ALA A 101 7.42 6.89 -9.03
C ALA A 101 8.57 6.88 -8.01
N MET A 102 9.74 6.34 -8.36
CA MET A 102 10.96 6.39 -7.54
C MET A 102 11.43 7.82 -7.26
N LEU A 103 11.33 8.72 -8.24
CA LEU A 103 11.64 10.14 -8.03
C LEU A 103 10.67 10.77 -7.01
N LYS A 104 9.36 10.56 -7.17
CA LYS A 104 8.36 11.05 -6.20
C LYS A 104 8.58 10.48 -4.80
N ALA A 105 8.89 9.18 -4.70
CA ALA A 105 9.17 8.55 -3.42
C ALA A 105 10.42 9.16 -2.77
N LYS A 106 11.49 9.41 -3.53
CA LYS A 106 12.70 10.09 -3.05
C LYS A 106 12.40 11.50 -2.54
N GLU A 107 11.61 12.28 -3.26
CA GLU A 107 11.22 13.64 -2.86
C GLU A 107 10.45 13.68 -1.53
N ASN A 108 9.60 12.68 -1.31
CA ASN A 108 8.75 12.61 -0.11
C ASN A 108 9.32 11.73 1.02
N GLY A 109 10.50 11.13 0.81
CA GLY A 109 11.11 10.21 1.76
C GLY A 109 10.32 8.90 1.96
N TRP A 110 9.59 8.46 0.94
CA TRP A 110 8.88 7.18 0.95
C TRP A 110 9.75 6.03 0.49
N VAL A 111 9.48 4.84 1.03
CA VAL A 111 10.00 3.57 0.53
C VAL A 111 9.10 3.07 -0.60
N ILE A 112 9.70 2.53 -1.67
CA ILE A 112 8.96 1.73 -2.65
C ILE A 112 9.14 0.26 -2.29
N MET A 113 8.03 -0.43 -2.07
CA MET A 113 7.98 -1.88 -1.93
C MET A 113 7.53 -2.47 -3.25
N SER A 114 8.42 -3.21 -3.92
CA SER A 114 8.11 -3.84 -5.19
C SER A 114 7.86 -5.32 -5.02
N HIS A 115 6.72 -5.79 -5.51
CA HIS A 115 6.49 -7.18 -5.86
C HIS A 115 7.08 -7.40 -7.25
N ALA A 116 8.37 -7.76 -7.29
CA ALA A 116 9.10 -7.91 -8.54
C ALA A 116 8.65 -9.18 -9.29
N GLU A 117 7.61 -9.03 -10.09
CA GLU A 117 7.08 -10.06 -10.98
C GLU A 117 6.93 -9.47 -12.39
N ASP A 118 7.57 -10.11 -13.35
CA ASP A 118 7.42 -9.77 -14.76
C ASP A 118 6.39 -10.73 -15.38
N HIS A 119 5.29 -10.16 -15.85
CA HIS A 119 4.18 -10.92 -16.44
C HIS A 119 4.59 -11.74 -17.68
N SER A 120 5.72 -11.44 -18.32
CA SER A 120 6.23 -12.24 -19.44
C SER A 120 6.94 -13.52 -18.99
N PHE A 121 7.35 -13.61 -17.72
CA PHE A 121 7.99 -14.78 -17.13
C PHE A 121 7.06 -15.54 -16.19
N SER A 122 6.10 -14.87 -15.54
CA SER A 122 5.22 -15.45 -14.52
C SER A 122 4.41 -16.66 -14.99
N ASP A 123 4.04 -16.73 -16.27
CA ASP A 123 3.28 -17.86 -16.82
C ASP A 123 4.13 -19.12 -17.06
N ILE A 124 5.46 -19.00 -16.95
CA ILE A 124 6.44 -20.06 -17.26
C ILE A 124 7.19 -20.55 -16.01
N ASP A 125 7.04 -19.87 -14.87
CA ASP A 125 7.63 -20.22 -13.58
C ASP A 125 6.73 -21.17 -12.75
#